data_AF-A0A660QS21-F1
#
_entry.id   AF-A0A660QS21-F1
#
_cell.length_a   1.000
_cell.length_b   1.000
_cell.length_c   1.000
_cell.angle_alpha   90.00
_cell.angle_beta   90.00
_cell.angle_gamma   90.00
#
_symmetry.space_group_name_H-M   'P 1'
#
loop_
_entity.id
_entity.type
_entity.pdbx_description
1 polymer ?
#
loop_
_entity_poly.entity_id
_entity_poly.type
_entity_poly.pdbx_seq_one_letter_code
_entity_poly.pdbx_strand_id
1 'polypeptide(L)'
;PCHQLDPEQGAGELFRHLVERAARHSDWPARCPSVSDNRIFEAFLDLYLNPPGLLEEPTPHEFSEPVRRAAKYMRERLDEPFFRPFSLTDLAQVANVSPAHLCRVFNKELGVPPLRACRLMQFQLAIPLLARSNLSIKTIAERCGFPDQLHFSRSFTRTFGDSPSQLRRKMQDGTPPPHPLPHSYLFMPRLHW
;
A
#
# COMPACT_ATOMS: atom_id res chain seq x y z
N PRO A 1 -0.31 -42.25 -8.63
CA PRO A 1 0.63 -41.15 -8.37
C PRO A 1 -0.14 -39.84 -8.16
N CYS A 2 -0.62 -39.64 -6.93
CA CYS A 2 -1.28 -38.40 -6.53
C CYS A 2 -0.18 -37.44 -6.09
N HIS A 3 0.21 -36.52 -6.98
CA HIS A 3 1.04 -35.40 -6.56
C HIS A 3 0.23 -34.59 -5.53
N GLN A 4 0.81 -34.35 -4.36
CA GLN A 4 0.34 -33.34 -3.42
C GLN A 4 0.28 -32.02 -4.18
N LEU A 5 -0.91 -31.65 -4.64
CA LEU A 5 -1.18 -30.33 -5.16
C LEU A 5 -1.14 -29.38 -3.98
N ASP A 6 -0.23 -28.42 -4.04
CA ASP A 6 -0.21 -27.27 -3.16
C ASP A 6 -1.60 -26.60 -3.27
N PRO A 7 -2.38 -26.48 -2.17
CA PRO A 7 -3.78 -26.08 -2.23
C PRO A 7 -4.00 -24.72 -2.91
N GLU A 8 -3.02 -23.81 -2.84
CA GLU A 8 -3.06 -22.52 -3.54
C GLU A 8 -2.87 -22.64 -5.06
N GLN A 9 -2.05 -23.59 -5.54
CA GLN A 9 -1.85 -23.81 -6.97
C GLN A 9 -3.00 -24.61 -7.60
N GLY A 10 -3.55 -25.59 -6.87
CA GLY A 10 -4.63 -26.46 -7.37
C GLY A 10 -5.94 -25.70 -7.63
N ALA A 11 -6.27 -24.74 -6.78
CA ALA A 11 -7.53 -24.01 -6.89
C ALA A 11 -7.50 -22.93 -8.00
N GLY A 12 -6.34 -22.31 -8.26
CA GLY A 12 -6.17 -21.39 -9.41
C GLY A 12 -6.32 -22.10 -10.76
N GLU A 13 -5.72 -23.29 -10.91
CA GLU A 13 -5.84 -24.13 -12.11
C GLU A 13 -7.28 -24.63 -12.30
N LEU A 14 -7.93 -25.10 -11.23
CA LEU A 14 -9.32 -25.55 -11.27
C LEU A 14 -10.28 -24.41 -11.63
N PHE A 15 -10.10 -23.23 -11.04
CA PHE A 15 -10.90 -22.04 -11.34
C PHE A 15 -10.75 -21.65 -12.81
N ARG A 16 -9.52 -21.58 -13.33
CA ARG A 16 -9.27 -21.29 -14.75
C ARG A 16 -9.94 -22.32 -15.65
N HIS A 17 -9.82 -23.61 -15.32
CA HIS A 17 -10.46 -24.69 -16.08
C HIS A 17 -11.99 -24.57 -16.09
N LEU A 18 -12.60 -24.24 -14.95
CA LEU A 18 -14.05 -24.05 -14.83
C LEU A 18 -14.53 -22.83 -15.62
N VAL A 19 -13.82 -21.71 -15.55
CA VAL A 19 -14.13 -20.49 -16.33
C VAL A 19 -14.02 -20.75 -17.82
N GLU A 20 -12.95 -21.42 -18.27
CA GLU A 20 -12.76 -21.78 -19.68
C GLU A 20 -13.84 -22.73 -20.18
N ARG A 21 -14.25 -23.69 -19.34
CA ARG A 21 -15.32 -24.64 -19.69
C ARG A 21 -16.69 -23.97 -19.73
N ALA A 22 -16.97 -23.06 -18.79
CA ALA A 22 -18.20 -22.26 -18.79
C ALA A 22 -18.26 -21.31 -20.00
N ALA A 23 -17.15 -20.65 -20.33
CA ALA A 23 -17.07 -19.74 -21.48
C ALA A 23 -17.25 -20.44 -22.84
N ARG A 24 -16.93 -21.73 -22.93
CA ARG A 24 -17.12 -22.55 -24.14
C ARG A 24 -18.48 -23.24 -24.20
N HIS A 25 -19.29 -23.14 -23.15
CA HIS A 25 -20.65 -23.68 -23.14
C HIS A 25 -21.57 -22.75 -23.92
N SER A 26 -22.22 -23.27 -24.98
CA SER A 26 -23.01 -22.46 -25.92
C SER A 26 -24.13 -21.65 -25.27
N ASP A 27 -24.68 -22.19 -24.17
CA ASP A 27 -25.83 -21.62 -23.49
C ASP A 27 -25.42 -20.83 -22.23
N TRP A 28 -24.17 -20.36 -22.15
CA TRP A 28 -23.69 -19.59 -21.00
C TRP A 28 -23.44 -18.11 -21.35
N PRO A 29 -23.99 -17.17 -20.56
CA PRO A 29 -25.08 -17.36 -19.60
C PRO A 29 -26.44 -17.27 -20.31
N ALA A 30 -27.23 -18.35 -20.31
CA ALA A 30 -28.59 -18.36 -20.89
C ALA A 30 -29.54 -17.34 -20.24
N ARG A 31 -29.20 -16.84 -19.04
CA ARG A 31 -29.84 -15.70 -18.37
C ARG A 31 -28.76 -14.89 -17.63
N CYS A 32 -28.87 -13.57 -17.64
CA CYS A 32 -28.01 -12.71 -16.83
C CYS A 32 -28.23 -13.04 -15.33
N PRO A 33 -27.17 -13.25 -14.53
CA PRO A 33 -27.31 -13.52 -13.10
C PRO A 33 -28.11 -12.41 -12.43
N SER A 34 -29.11 -12.78 -11.62
CA SER A 34 -29.82 -11.83 -10.78
C SER A 34 -28.93 -11.34 -9.64
N VAL A 35 -29.33 -10.24 -8.98
CA VAL A 35 -28.62 -9.75 -7.77
C VAL A 35 -28.53 -10.84 -6.69
N SER A 36 -29.48 -11.78 -6.66
CA SER A 36 -29.48 -12.93 -5.76
C SER A 36 -28.46 -14.00 -6.15
N ASP A 37 -28.21 -14.21 -7.44
CA ASP A 37 -27.22 -15.17 -7.95
C ASP A 37 -25.79 -14.68 -7.68
N ASN A 38 -25.57 -13.36 -7.72
CA ASN A 38 -24.29 -12.75 -7.34
C ASN A 38 -23.92 -13.04 -5.89
N ARG A 39 -24.87 -13.25 -4.98
CA ARG A 39 -24.56 -13.51 -3.56
C ARG A 39 -23.83 -14.83 -3.33
N ILE A 40 -24.09 -15.86 -4.15
CA ILE A 40 -23.39 -17.13 -4.05
C ILE A 40 -21.94 -16.96 -4.48
N PHE A 41 -21.70 -16.20 -5.55
CA PHE A 41 -20.37 -15.89 -6.03
C PHE A 41 -19.61 -14.98 -5.05
N GLU A 42 -20.24 -13.93 -4.52
CA GLU A 42 -19.68 -13.07 -3.47
C GLU A 42 -19.34 -13.87 -2.21
N ALA A 43 -20.25 -14.74 -1.73
CA ALA A 43 -19.97 -15.59 -0.58
C ALA A 43 -18.84 -16.60 -0.85
N PHE A 44 -18.73 -17.10 -2.08
CA PHE A 44 -17.65 -18.00 -2.48
C PHE A 44 -16.31 -17.26 -2.57
N LEU A 45 -16.29 -16.06 -3.15
CA LEU A 45 -15.12 -15.19 -3.17
C LEU A 45 -14.70 -14.79 -1.76
N ASP A 46 -15.64 -14.42 -0.89
CA ASP A 46 -15.36 -14.15 0.52
C ASP A 46 -14.78 -15.37 1.23
N LEU A 47 -15.35 -16.56 1.02
CA LEU A 47 -14.83 -17.81 1.59
C LEU A 47 -13.43 -18.15 1.06
N TYR A 48 -13.14 -17.83 -0.19
CA TYR A 48 -11.88 -18.21 -0.82
C TYR A 48 -10.76 -17.18 -0.56
N LEU A 49 -11.10 -15.89 -0.56
CA LEU A 49 -10.20 -14.79 -0.25
C LEU A 49 -10.02 -14.61 1.27
N ASN A 50 -11.02 -15.00 2.07
CA ASN A 50 -11.04 -14.94 3.53
C ASN A 50 -11.59 -16.25 4.14
N PRO A 51 -10.86 -17.38 4.05
CA PRO A 51 -11.35 -18.66 4.54
C PRO A 51 -11.64 -18.65 6.04
N PRO A 52 -12.89 -18.92 6.47
CA PRO A 52 -13.23 -18.98 7.88
C PRO A 52 -12.57 -20.22 8.48
N GLY A 53 -11.53 -19.99 9.30
CA GLY A 53 -10.94 -21.02 10.16
C GLY A 53 -9.52 -21.48 9.79
N LEU A 54 -8.85 -20.90 8.81
CA LEU A 54 -7.41 -21.13 8.60
C LEU A 54 -6.64 -19.92 9.10
N LEU A 55 -6.10 -20.08 10.31
CA LEU A 55 -5.42 -19.08 11.13
C LEU A 55 -6.40 -18.12 11.79
N GLU A 56 -6.32 -18.03 13.12
CA GLU A 56 -6.52 -16.75 13.77
C GLU A 56 -5.84 -15.71 12.87
N GLU A 57 -6.59 -14.85 12.18
CA GLU A 57 -6.01 -13.59 11.70
C GLU A 57 -5.20 -13.10 12.90
N PRO A 58 -3.87 -12.90 12.81
CA PRO A 58 -3.17 -12.26 13.89
C PRO A 58 -3.95 -10.96 14.07
N THR A 59 -4.74 -10.85 15.14
CA THR A 59 -5.67 -9.72 15.38
C THR A 59 -4.89 -8.50 14.99
N PRO A 60 -5.20 -7.80 13.87
CA PRO A 60 -4.22 -7.09 13.05
C PRO A 60 -3.31 -6.34 13.99
N HIS A 61 -2.09 -6.87 14.28
CA HIS A 61 -1.39 -6.60 15.57
C HIS A 61 -1.61 -5.14 15.89
N GLU A 62 -2.57 -4.82 16.77
CA GLU A 62 -3.11 -3.47 16.79
C GLU A 62 -1.93 -2.61 17.14
N PHE A 63 -1.47 -1.80 16.17
CA PHE A 63 -0.31 -0.96 16.37
C PHE A 63 -0.52 -0.25 17.70
N SER A 64 0.51 -0.19 18.53
CA SER A 64 0.36 0.42 19.84
C SER A 64 -0.25 1.80 19.67
N GLU A 65 -1.03 2.22 20.67
CA GLU A 65 -1.76 3.49 20.58
C GLU A 65 -0.89 4.68 20.14
N PRO A 66 0.39 4.80 20.56
CA PRO A 66 1.29 5.83 20.04
C PRO A 66 1.53 5.76 18.52
N VAL A 67 1.74 4.54 17.98
CA VAL A 67 1.94 4.32 16.54
C VAL A 67 0.67 4.62 15.77
N ARG A 68 -0.48 4.14 16.24
CA ARG A 68 -1.80 4.40 15.64
C ARG A 68 -2.12 5.89 15.58
N ARG A 69 -1.94 6.61 16.69
CA ARG A 69 -2.19 8.07 16.77
C ARG A 69 -1.27 8.86 15.85
N ALA A 70 0.03 8.55 15.86
CA ALA A 70 0.99 9.22 14.99
C ALA A 70 0.70 8.94 13.51
N ALA A 71 0.42 7.69 13.11
CA ALA A 71 0.12 7.34 11.73
C ALA A 71 -1.20 7.97 11.23
N LYS A 72 -2.24 8.00 12.08
CA LYS A 72 -3.49 8.69 11.79
C LYS A 72 -3.26 10.18 11.53
N TYR A 73 -2.53 10.84 12.42
CA TYR A 73 -2.19 12.25 12.29
C TYR A 73 -1.37 12.56 11.03
N MET A 74 -0.41 11.70 10.69
CA MET A 74 0.35 11.83 9.44
C MET A 74 -0.58 11.84 8.22
N ARG A 75 -1.56 10.93 8.18
CA ARG A 75 -2.49 10.80 7.06
C ARG A 75 -3.41 12.00 6.93
N GLU A 76 -4.09 12.36 8.00
CA GLU A 76 -5.02 13.50 8.01
C GLU A 76 -4.32 14.77 7.52
N ARG A 77 -3.05 14.93 7.88
CA ARG A 77 -2.24 16.07 7.46
C ARG A 77 -1.70 15.96 6.04
N LEU A 78 -1.48 14.75 5.52
CA LEU A 78 -1.08 14.51 4.13
C LEU A 78 -2.22 14.78 3.14
N ASP A 79 -3.47 14.60 3.58
CA ASP A 79 -4.67 14.92 2.79
C ASP A 79 -4.88 16.44 2.66
N GLU A 80 -4.25 17.24 3.51
CA GLU A 80 -4.29 18.70 3.40
C GLU A 80 -3.37 19.21 2.28
N PRO A 81 -3.88 20.06 1.36
CA PRO A 81 -3.04 20.70 0.37
C PRO A 81 -2.01 21.61 1.05
N PHE A 82 -0.73 21.44 0.71
CA PHE A 82 0.40 22.25 1.20
C PHE A 82 0.69 22.14 2.71
N PHE A 83 0.69 20.91 3.24
CA PHE A 83 1.07 20.67 4.62
C PHE A 83 2.55 20.95 4.92
N ARG A 84 2.85 21.28 6.18
CA ARG A 84 4.21 21.50 6.69
C ARG A 84 4.93 20.17 6.97
N PRO A 85 6.27 20.12 6.84
CA PRO A 85 7.04 18.92 7.17
C PRO A 85 6.80 18.47 8.62
N PHE A 86 6.64 17.16 8.82
CA PHE A 86 6.47 16.57 10.14
C PHE A 86 7.73 16.73 11.00
N SER A 87 7.57 17.21 12.23
CA SER A 87 8.62 17.12 13.24
C SER A 87 8.40 15.91 14.15
N LEU A 88 9.48 15.34 14.68
CA LEU A 88 9.37 14.21 15.60
C LEU A 88 8.64 14.64 16.89
N THR A 89 8.81 15.89 17.31
CA THR A 89 8.15 16.47 18.47
C THR A 89 6.64 16.53 18.28
N ASP A 90 6.16 16.97 17.11
CA ASP A 90 4.72 17.02 16.82
C ASP A 90 4.09 15.62 16.88
N LEU A 91 4.77 14.65 16.27
CA LEU A 91 4.30 13.27 16.25
C LEU A 91 4.25 12.67 17.65
N ALA A 92 5.26 12.94 18.47
CA ALA A 92 5.35 12.46 19.85
C ALA A 92 4.28 13.10 20.73
N GLN A 93 4.03 14.39 20.55
CA GLN A 93 2.97 15.12 21.25
C GLN A 93 1.58 14.56 20.90
N VAL A 94 1.29 14.36 19.61
CA VAL A 94 0.02 13.77 19.17
C VAL A 94 -0.11 12.32 19.64
N ALA A 95 0.98 11.58 19.75
CA ALA A 95 1.01 10.22 20.29
C ALA A 95 1.01 10.13 21.82
N ASN A 96 1.07 11.27 22.52
CA ASN A 96 1.14 11.38 23.99
C ASN A 96 2.30 10.58 24.63
N VAL A 97 3.46 10.60 23.98
CA VAL A 97 4.68 9.90 24.43
C VAL A 97 5.92 10.76 24.20
N SER A 98 7.06 10.36 24.77
CA SER A 98 8.33 11.02 24.46
C SER A 98 8.81 10.69 23.03
N PRO A 99 9.58 11.59 22.37
CA PRO A 99 10.17 11.34 21.05
C PRO A 99 10.98 10.02 20.99
N ALA A 100 11.73 9.74 22.05
CA ALA A 100 12.53 8.52 22.16
C ALA A 100 11.65 7.25 22.23
N HIS A 101 10.56 7.31 23.02
CA HIS A 101 9.60 6.21 23.09
C HIS A 101 8.94 5.98 21.74
N LEU A 102 8.49 7.05 21.06
CA LEU A 102 7.88 6.98 19.74
C LEU A 102 8.81 6.30 18.72
N CYS A 103 10.07 6.72 18.65
CA CYS A 103 11.07 6.09 17.78
C CYS A 103 11.25 4.60 18.09
N ARG A 104 11.26 4.22 19.38
CA ARG A 104 11.43 2.83 19.79
C ARG A 104 10.23 1.97 19.38
N VAL A 105 9.00 2.43 19.61
CA VAL A 105 7.80 1.66 19.22
C VAL A 105 7.62 1.59 17.71
N PHE A 106 7.91 2.68 16.97
CA PHE A 106 7.92 2.67 15.51
C PHE A 106 8.94 1.68 14.93
N ASN A 107 10.18 1.67 15.43
CA ASN A 107 11.17 0.69 14.98
C ASN A 107 10.78 -0.74 15.37
N LYS A 108 10.14 -0.94 16.53
CA LYS A 108 9.72 -2.27 16.99
C LYS A 108 8.57 -2.82 16.15
N GLU A 109 7.59 -1.99 15.81
CA GLU A 109 6.34 -2.44 15.18
C GLU A 109 6.32 -2.26 13.66
N LEU A 110 6.92 -1.18 13.16
CA LEU A 110 6.96 -0.83 11.73
C LEU A 110 8.37 -1.06 11.13
N GLY A 111 9.38 -1.33 11.95
CA GLY A 111 10.76 -1.51 11.47
C GLY A 111 11.42 -0.23 10.93
N VAL A 112 10.72 0.91 10.96
CA VAL A 112 11.20 2.20 10.47
C VAL A 112 10.93 3.32 11.48
N PRO A 113 11.84 4.31 11.62
CA PRO A 113 11.58 5.45 12.48
C PRO A 113 10.41 6.32 11.99
N PRO A 114 9.74 7.09 12.88
CA PRO A 114 8.56 7.89 12.54
C PRO A 114 8.79 8.85 11.36
N LEU A 115 9.89 9.63 11.39
CA LEU A 115 10.21 10.57 10.30
C LEU A 115 10.55 9.87 8.98
N ARG A 116 11.04 8.63 9.04
CA ARG A 116 11.26 7.83 7.83
C ARG A 116 9.91 7.36 7.29
N ALA A 117 9.01 6.89 8.14
CA ALA A 117 7.65 6.52 7.75
C ALA A 117 6.93 7.70 7.07
N CYS A 118 6.97 8.90 7.64
CA CYS A 118 6.42 10.11 7.02
C CYS A 118 6.95 10.31 5.60
N ARG A 119 8.27 10.20 5.42
CA ARG A 119 8.91 10.38 4.11
C ARG A 119 8.46 9.35 3.09
N LEU A 120 8.26 8.10 3.51
CA LEU A 120 7.74 7.05 2.63
C LEU A 120 6.28 7.32 2.24
N MET A 121 5.45 7.81 3.17
CA MET A 121 4.07 8.22 2.87
C MET A 121 4.02 9.42 1.90
N GLN A 122 4.92 10.40 2.06
CA GLN A 122 5.06 11.50 1.09
C GLN A 122 5.40 10.98 -0.31
N PHE A 123 6.25 9.94 -0.41
CA PHE A 123 6.59 9.34 -1.70
C PHE A 123 5.49 8.44 -2.26
N GLN A 124 4.67 7.81 -1.41
CA GLN A 124 3.43 7.14 -1.84
C GLN A 124 2.51 8.09 -2.59
N LEU A 125 2.43 9.37 -2.18
CA LEU A 125 1.70 10.40 -2.92
C LEU A 125 2.44 10.86 -4.18
N ALA A 126 3.76 10.98 -4.11
CA ALA A 126 4.57 11.49 -5.23
C ALA A 126 4.59 10.55 -6.44
N ILE A 127 4.69 9.23 -6.22
CA ILE A 127 4.80 8.22 -7.29
C ILE A 127 3.64 8.27 -8.30
N PRO A 128 2.35 8.24 -7.90
CA PRO A 128 1.25 8.34 -8.86
C PRO A 128 1.21 9.71 -9.55
N LEU A 129 1.62 10.79 -8.87
CA LEU A 129 1.74 12.12 -9.49
C LEU A 129 2.85 12.14 -10.55
N LEU A 130 3.97 11.45 -10.31
CA LEU A 130 5.05 11.32 -11.28
C LEU A 130 4.64 10.48 -12.49
N ALA A 131 3.85 9.43 -12.26
CA ALA A 131 3.43 8.47 -13.29
C ALA A 131 2.26 8.96 -14.15
N ARG A 132 1.25 9.59 -13.54
CA ARG A 132 -0.05 9.87 -14.18
C ARG A 132 -0.29 11.34 -14.52
N SER A 133 0.64 12.23 -14.21
CA SER A 133 0.46 13.67 -14.43
C SER A 133 1.64 14.33 -15.15
N ASN A 134 1.36 15.44 -15.83
CA ASN A 134 2.36 16.31 -16.45
C ASN A 134 2.84 17.44 -15.52
N LEU A 135 2.60 17.31 -14.21
CA LEU A 135 3.01 18.32 -13.24
C LEU A 135 4.54 18.47 -13.22
N SER A 136 5.01 19.70 -13.01
CA SER A 136 6.44 19.94 -12.79
C SER A 136 6.91 19.24 -11.52
N ILE A 137 8.18 18.83 -11.45
CA ILE A 137 8.74 18.21 -10.23
C ILE A 137 8.64 19.18 -9.05
N LYS A 138 8.75 20.49 -9.30
CA LYS A 138 8.53 21.54 -8.29
C LYS A 138 7.12 21.48 -7.71
N THR A 139 6.09 21.43 -8.56
CA THR A 139 4.69 21.33 -8.13
C THR A 139 4.41 20.03 -7.37
N ILE A 140 5.03 18.91 -7.78
CA ILE A 140 4.91 17.64 -7.05
C ILE A 140 5.57 17.75 -5.68
N ALA A 141 6.76 18.35 -5.59
CA ALA A 141 7.46 18.58 -4.33
C ALA A 141 6.59 19.40 -3.36
N GLU A 142 6.00 20.50 -3.82
CA GLU A 142 5.09 21.35 -3.03
C GLU A 142 3.87 20.58 -2.54
N ARG A 143 3.23 19.77 -3.40
CA ARG A 143 2.08 18.92 -3.03
C ARG A 143 2.45 17.85 -2.01
N CYS A 144 3.70 17.37 -2.04
CA CYS A 144 4.20 16.38 -1.09
C CYS A 144 4.76 17.01 0.19
N GLY A 145 4.60 18.32 0.40
CA GLY A 145 5.04 19.02 1.62
C GLY A 145 6.56 19.25 1.69
N PHE A 146 7.25 19.27 0.56
CA PHE A 146 8.67 19.62 0.50
C PHE A 146 8.85 21.13 0.31
N PRO A 147 9.87 21.74 0.97
CA PRO A 147 10.11 23.18 0.87
C PRO A 147 10.56 23.61 -0.53
N ASP A 148 11.28 22.74 -1.23
CA ASP A 148 11.68 22.96 -2.61
C ASP A 148 11.93 21.65 -3.38
N GLN A 149 12.09 21.80 -4.69
CA GLN A 149 12.38 20.71 -5.62
C GLN A 149 13.71 20.00 -5.34
N LEU A 150 14.72 20.71 -4.84
CA LEU A 150 16.06 20.17 -4.63
C LEU A 150 16.07 19.22 -3.42
N HIS A 151 15.43 19.61 -2.33
CA HIS A 151 15.20 18.77 -1.15
C HIS A 151 14.39 17.53 -1.48
N PHE A 152 13.31 17.69 -2.27
CA PHE A 152 12.52 16.56 -2.77
C PHE A 152 13.39 15.59 -3.58
N SER A 153 14.09 16.09 -4.60
CA SER A 153 14.87 15.25 -5.52
C SER A 153 15.98 14.50 -4.79
N ARG A 154 16.73 15.17 -3.90
CA ARG A 154 17.77 14.53 -3.08
C ARG A 154 17.20 13.44 -2.17
N SER A 155 16.08 13.71 -1.52
CA SER A 155 15.43 12.75 -0.62
C SER A 155 14.86 11.56 -1.39
N PHE A 156 14.31 11.81 -2.57
CA PHE A 156 13.75 10.80 -3.47
C PHE A 156 14.84 9.88 -4.00
N THR A 157 15.92 10.43 -4.56
CA THR A 157 17.08 9.65 -5.05
C THR A 157 17.73 8.84 -3.94
N ARG A 158 17.83 9.38 -2.72
CA ARG A 158 18.34 8.61 -1.57
C ARG A 158 17.47 7.39 -1.22
N THR A 159 16.18 7.44 -1.53
CA THR A 159 15.23 6.39 -1.18
C THR A 159 15.09 5.36 -2.30
N PHE A 160 15.04 5.80 -3.57
CA PHE A 160 14.76 4.96 -4.73
C PHE A 160 15.95 4.71 -5.65
N GLY A 161 17.10 5.35 -5.42
CA GLY A 161 18.27 5.29 -6.29
C GLY A 161 18.18 6.15 -7.55
N ASP A 162 16.96 6.38 -8.08
CA ASP A 162 16.71 7.23 -9.24
C ASP A 162 16.20 8.62 -8.83
N SER A 163 16.49 9.64 -9.64
CA SER A 163 15.84 10.96 -9.52
C SER A 163 14.38 10.91 -9.98
N PRO A 164 13.50 11.81 -9.48
CA PRO A 164 12.10 11.87 -9.89
C PRO A 164 11.91 11.98 -11.42
N SER A 165 12.77 12.74 -12.09
CA SER A 165 12.74 12.92 -13.54
C SER A 165 13.17 11.66 -14.30
N GLN A 166 14.18 10.94 -13.79
CA GLN A 166 14.59 9.64 -14.36
C GLN A 166 13.49 8.61 -14.19
N LEU A 167 12.86 8.57 -13.01
CA LEU A 167 11.78 7.63 -12.75
C LEU A 167 10.57 7.89 -13.65
N ARG A 168 10.17 9.16 -13.83
CA ARG A 168 9.10 9.52 -14.77
C ARG A 168 9.38 9.01 -16.18
N ARG A 169 10.62 9.14 -16.65
CA ARG A 169 11.03 8.64 -17.97
C ARG A 169 10.91 7.11 -18.04
N LYS A 170 11.47 6.40 -17.05
CA LYS A 170 11.37 4.93 -16.97
C LYS A 170 9.91 4.44 -16.97
N MET A 171 9.01 5.16 -16.31
CA MET A 171 7.57 4.85 -16.30
C MET A 171 6.91 5.07 -17.67
N GLN A 172 7.33 6.08 -18.42
CA GLN A 172 6.89 6.29 -19.80
C GLN A 172 7.38 5.16 -20.73
N ASP A 173 8.55 4.60 -20.42
CA ASP A 173 9.13 3.44 -21.11
C ASP A 173 8.53 2.09 -20.65
N GLY A 174 7.49 2.10 -19.80
CA GLY A 174 6.76 0.90 -19.36
C GLY A 174 7.26 0.25 -18.06
N THR A 175 8.21 0.86 -17.36
CA THR A 175 8.67 0.35 -16.05
C THR A 175 7.57 0.59 -14.99
N PRO A 176 7.17 -0.44 -14.21
CA PRO A 176 6.17 -0.24 -13.16
C PRO A 176 6.67 0.71 -12.07
N PRO A 177 5.77 1.45 -11.41
CA PRO A 177 6.13 2.31 -10.30
C PRO A 177 6.87 1.53 -9.20
N PRO A 178 7.95 2.07 -8.63
CA PRO A 178 8.64 1.43 -7.53
C PRO A 178 7.72 1.42 -6.32
N HIS A 179 7.72 0.33 -5.57
CA HIS A 179 7.02 0.30 -4.30
C HIS A 179 7.80 1.16 -3.28
N PRO A 180 7.17 2.14 -2.63
CA PRO A 180 7.84 3.06 -1.71
C PRO A 180 8.38 2.37 -0.45
N LEU A 181 7.78 1.25 -0.05
CA LEU A 181 8.28 0.45 1.07
C LEU A 181 9.27 -0.59 0.53
N PRO A 182 10.46 -0.75 1.14
CA PRO A 182 11.40 -1.79 0.73
C PRO A 182 10.77 -3.18 0.85
N HIS A 183 11.19 -4.15 0.02
CA HIS A 183 10.56 -5.47 -0.03
C HIS A 183 10.51 -6.20 1.32
N SER A 184 11.45 -5.92 2.23
CA SER A 184 11.46 -6.41 3.62
C SER A 184 10.31 -5.86 4.50
N TYR A 185 9.58 -4.87 4.01
CA TYR A 185 8.45 -4.21 4.67
C TYR A 185 7.14 -4.42 3.88
N LEU A 186 7.12 -5.32 2.88
CA LEU A 186 5.89 -5.72 2.18
C LEU A 186 4.89 -6.45 3.11
N PHE A 187 5.40 -6.99 4.23
CA PHE A 187 4.59 -7.57 5.31
C PHE A 187 4.18 -6.55 6.38
N MET A 188 4.32 -5.24 6.14
CA MET A 188 3.63 -4.25 6.98
C MET A 188 2.13 -4.55 6.86
N PRO A 189 1.49 -5.12 7.91
CA PRO A 189 0.12 -5.56 7.81
C PRO A 189 -0.70 -4.30 7.61
N ARG A 190 -1.24 -4.16 6.40
CA ARG A 190 -2.24 -3.15 6.05
C ARG A 190 -1.84 -1.71 6.41
N LEU A 191 -0.72 -1.25 5.86
CA LEU A 191 -0.66 0.14 5.37
C LEU A 191 -1.25 0.23 3.95
N HIS A 192 -2.29 -0.58 3.66
CA HIS A 192 -3.26 -0.22 2.65
C HIS A 192 -4.04 0.95 3.27
N TRP A 193 -3.59 2.18 2.99
CA TRP A 193 -4.27 3.40 3.38
C TRP A 193 -5.15 3.88 2.23
#